data_AF-A0A3T0I8P7-F1
#
_entry.id   AF-A0A3T0I8P7-F1
#
_cell.length_a   1.000
_cell.length_b   1.000
_cell.length_c   1.000
_cell.angle_alpha   90.00
_cell.angle_beta   90.00
_cell.angle_gamma   90.00
#
_symmetry.space_group_name_H-M   'P 1'
#
loop_
_entity.id
_entity.type
_entity.pdbx_description
1 polymer ?
#
loop_
_entity_poly.entity_id
_entity_poly.type
_entity_poly.pdbx_seq_one_letter_code
_entity_poly.pdbx_strand_id
1 'polypeptide(L)' 'MKELRCIHEGLITELLPNGVYWIRLNSQNMILNYVSGRIRHSFFNYITRRYNKN' A
#
# COMPACT_ATOMS: atom_id res chain seq x y z
N MET A 1 19.51 13.32 -14.48
CA MET A 1 18.78 13.68 -13.23
C MET A 1 18.63 12.42 -12.39
N LYS A 2 19.14 12.38 -11.16
CA LYS A 2 18.77 11.33 -10.21
C LYS A 2 17.34 11.63 -9.76
N GLU A 3 16.43 10.68 -9.90
CA GLU A 3 15.08 10.81 -9.33
C GLU A 3 15.22 10.97 -7.81
N LEU A 4 14.79 12.11 -7.28
CA LEU A 4 14.63 12.26 -5.83
C LEU A 4 13.42 11.43 -5.41
N ARG A 5 13.70 10.28 -4.79
CA ARG A 5 12.67 9.50 -4.09
C ARG A 5 12.52 10.06 -2.69
N CYS A 6 11.37 10.64 -2.40
CA CYS A 6 10.98 11.06 -1.06
C CYS A 6 10.18 9.93 -0.40
N ILE A 7 10.51 9.61 0.85
CA ILE A 7 9.75 8.68 1.68
C ILE A 7 9.00 9.52 2.70
N HIS A 8 7.68 9.33 2.78
CA HIS A 8 6.84 10.03 3.75
C HIS A 8 5.89 9.02 4.40
N GLU A 9 5.66 9.21 5.69
CA GLU A 9 4.68 8.41 6.43
C GLU A 9 3.28 8.99 6.22
N GLY A 10 2.28 8.11 6.17
CA GLY A 10 0.90 8.53 6.00
C GLY A 10 -0.06 7.43 6.41
N LEU A 11 -1.30 7.83 6.68
CA LEU A 11 -2.39 6.95 7.06
C LEU A 11 -3.12 6.48 5.81
N ILE A 12 -3.29 5.17 5.65
CA ILE A 12 -4.17 4.62 4.62
C ILE A 12 -5.61 4.90 5.03
N THR A 13 -6.33 5.68 4.23
CA THR A 13 -7.72 6.05 4.52
C THR A 13 -8.71 5.14 3.83
N GLU A 14 -8.39 4.69 2.61
CA GLU A 14 -9.28 3.85 1.81
C GLU A 14 -8.49 2.85 0.98
N LEU A 15 -9.00 1.62 0.89
CA LEU A 15 -8.49 0.57 0.02
C LEU A 15 -9.35 0.51 -1.24
N LEU A 16 -8.73 0.68 -2.40
CA LEU A 16 -9.38 0.59 -3.70
C LEU A 16 -9.10 -0.76 -4.35
N PRO A 17 -9.90 -1.16 -5.36
CA PRO A 17 -9.61 -2.33 -6.18
C PRO A 17 -8.20 -2.28 -6.80
N ASN A 18 -7.68 -3.45 -7.16
CA ASN A 18 -6.38 -3.62 -7.83
C ASN A 18 -5.12 -3.26 -7.00
N GLY A 19 -5.27 -3.05 -5.69
CA GLY A 19 -4.14 -2.72 -4.81
C GLY A 19 -3.73 -1.25 -4.91
N VAL A 20 -4.68 -0.39 -5.23
CA VAL A 20 -4.56 1.06 -5.11
C VAL A 20 -5.14 1.48 -3.76
N TYR A 21 -4.63 2.55 -3.15
CA TYR A 21 -5.13 3.05 -1.89
C TYR A 21 -4.94 4.55 -1.76
N TRP A 22 -5.85 5.19 -1.02
CA TRP A 22 -5.69 6.58 -0.64
C TRP A 22 -4.86 6.68 0.63
N ILE A 23 -3.83 7.52 0.59
CA ILE A 23 -3.00 7.85 1.74
C ILE A 23 -3.23 9.31 2.09
N ARG A 24 -3.60 9.57 3.34
CA ARG A 24 -3.51 10.89 3.93
C ARG A 24 -2.12 11.07 4.52
N LEU A 25 -1.33 11.96 3.94
CA LEU A 25 -0.05 12.37 4.52
C LEU A 25 -0.28 13.20 5.78
N ASN A 26 0.73 13.25 6.66
CA ASN A 26 0.69 14.08 7.86
C ASN A 26 0.50 15.58 7.55
N SER A 27 0.85 16.00 6.33
CA SER A 27 0.62 17.35 5.80
C SER A 27 -0.80 17.62 5.32
N GLN A 28 -1.77 16.75 5.65
CA GLN A 28 -3.18 16.80 5.24
C GLN A 28 -3.45 16.57 3.75
N ASN A 29 -2.41 16.39 2.93
CA ASN A 29 -2.57 16.06 1.52
C ASN A 29 -2.98 14.60 1.33
N MET A 30 -3.96 14.37 0.45
CA MET A 30 -4.39 13.02 0.08
C MET A 30 -3.74 12.62 -1.25
N ILE A 31 -3.10 11.46 -1.28
CA ILE A 31 -2.36 10.96 -2.44
C ILE A 31 -2.82 9.54 -2.74
N LEU A 32 -2.94 9.23 -4.03
CA LEU A 32 -3.21 7.88 -4.52
C LEU A 32 -1.89 7.11 -4.60
N ASN A 33 -1.82 5.94 -3.97
CA ASN A 33 -0.64 5.09 -4.04
C ASN A 33 -0.98 3.67 -4.50
N TYR A 34 0.00 3.01 -5.11
CA TYR A 34 -0.07 1.62 -5.50
C TYR A 34 0.72 0.75 -4.52
N VAL A 35 0.21 -0.43 -4.19
CA VAL A 35 0.90 -1.35 -3.29
C VAL A 35 2.16 -1.86 -3.96
N SER A 36 3.31 -1.71 -3.30
CA SER A 36 4.56 -2.23 -3.85
C SER A 36 4.48 -3.74 -4.10
N GLY A 37 5.14 -4.21 -5.16
CA GLY A 37 5.09 -5.64 -5.53
C GLY A 37 5.50 -6.57 -4.39
N ARG A 38 6.43 -6.15 -3.53
CA ARG A 38 6.86 -6.90 -2.35
C ARG A 38 5.74 -7.03 -1.32
N ILE A 39 5.02 -5.94 -1.02
CA ILE A 39 3.88 -5.98 -0.09
C ILE A 39 2.75 -6.81 -0.69
N ARG A 40 2.43 -6.64 -1.98
CA ARG A 40 1.39 -7.42 -2.67
C ARG A 40 1.65 -8.93 -2.59
N HIS A 41 2.89 -9.35 -2.84
CA HIS A 41 3.30 -10.75 -2.74
C HIS A 41 3.18 -11.28 -1.30
N SER A 42 3.69 -10.55 -0.31
CA SER A 42 3.61 -10.97 1.09
C SER A 42 2.16 -11.00 1.62
N PHE A 43 1.34 -10.04 1.23
CA PHE A 43 -0.06 -9.96 1.61
C PHE A 43 -0.88 -11.11 1.01
N PHE A 44 -0.68 -11.41 -0.27
CA PHE A 44 -1.30 -12.55 -0.93
C PHE A 44 -0.94 -13.87 -0.23
N ASN A 45 0.34 -14.06 0.10
CA ASN A 45 0.79 -15.25 0.81
C ASN A 45 0.21 -15.35 2.23
N TYR A 46 0.06 -14.23 2.95
CA TYR A 46 -0.59 -14.22 4.26
C TYR A 46 -2.05 -14.66 4.16
N ILE A 47 -2.80 -14.08 3.22
CA ILE A 47 -4.21 -14.42 3.00
C ILE A 47 -4.36 -15.89 2.58
N THR A 48 -3.61 -16.35 1.57
CA THR A 48 -3.68 -17.74 1.08
C THR A 48 -3.35 -18.75 2.17
N ARG A 49 -2.33 -18.48 3.00
CA ARG A 49 -2.01 -19.34 4.15
C ARG A 49 -3.11 -19.38 5.20
N ARG A 50 -3.88 -18.30 5.36
CA ARG A 50 -5.00 -18.25 6.31
C ARG A 50 -6.20 -19.03 5.80
N TYR A 51 -6.49 -18.97 4.50
CA TYR A 51 -7.54 -19.78 3.88
C TYR A 51 -7.24 -21.28 3.88
N ASN A 52 -5.98 -21.67 3.70
CA ASN A 52 -5.57 -23.08 3.67
C ASN A 52 -5.32 -23.69 5.08
N LYS A 53 -5.64 -22.95 6.15
CA LYS A 53 -5.54 -23.39 7.55
C LYS A 53 -6.90 -23.62 8.22
N ASN A 54 -7.99 -23.38 7.50
CA ASN A 54 -9.35 -23.71 7.88
C ASN A 54 -9.82 -24.91 7.06
#